data_AF-A0A6N4PV65-F1
#
_entry.id   AF-A0A6N4PV65-F1
#
_cell.length_a   1.000
_cell.length_b   1.000
_cell.length_c   1.000
_cell.angle_alpha   90.00
_cell.angle_beta   90.00
_cell.angle_gamma   90.00
#
_symmetry.space_group_name_H-M   'P 1'
#
loop_
_entity.id
_entity.type
_entity.pdbx_description
1 polymer ?
#
loop_
_entity_poly.entity_id
_entity_poly.type
_entity_poly.pdbx_seq_one_letter_code
_entity_poly.pdbx_strand_id
1 'polypeptide(L)'
;MPNSLSVEYLGLIEEKNTLLLLESEKTILSALIRSNNDIKIEPNTIKYKNLELKFDLSMQKVLNKDQKYFQLEIDFQYTDNNEILFEEYQDLLKKIRTTLHTLTNGKLEIIKDDNALFYSLKSYPLIYEIENLMRSLVYKFLLKNFGIGWIEEKVFKVDTKVAINRTSDNSSSKEFLENFDFISYADNLFKPYADNDDNLFQRELSTSKDLNDLESLKNNYFKRSLWERFIKSDEDNQDLAEKVKKNWHQLYQY
;
A
#
# COMPACT_ATOMS: atom_id res chain seq x y z
N MET A 1 -17.48 15.18 6.11
CA MET A 1 -17.49 15.74 4.74
C MET A 1 -17.78 14.57 3.81
N PRO A 2 -18.68 14.67 2.83
CA PRO A 2 -18.88 13.58 1.88
C PRO A 2 -17.60 13.39 1.07
N ASN A 3 -17.11 12.16 1.02
CA ASN A 3 -16.01 11.78 0.14
C ASN A 3 -16.60 11.52 -1.26
N SER A 4 -15.84 11.85 -2.29
CA SER A 4 -16.24 11.66 -3.69
C SER A 4 -15.27 10.72 -4.40
N LEU A 5 -15.81 9.69 -5.03
CA LEU A 5 -15.09 8.84 -6.00
C LEU A 5 -15.66 9.10 -7.37
N SER A 6 -14.82 8.99 -8.39
CA SER A 6 -15.23 9.10 -9.78
C SER A 6 -14.59 8.00 -10.61
N VAL A 7 -15.33 7.54 -11.61
CA VAL A 7 -14.81 6.62 -12.62
C VAL A 7 -15.13 7.20 -13.99
N GLU A 8 -14.11 7.23 -14.85
CA GLU A 8 -14.19 7.77 -16.19
C GLU A 8 -13.88 6.69 -17.23
N TYR A 9 -14.83 6.48 -18.13
CA TYR A 9 -14.73 5.55 -19.26
C TYR A 9 -14.62 6.31 -20.58
N LEU A 10 -13.70 5.89 -21.44
CA LEU A 10 -13.54 6.41 -22.79
C LEU A 10 -13.72 5.28 -23.81
N GLY A 11 -14.73 5.38 -24.67
CA GLY A 11 -14.99 4.38 -25.70
C GLY A 11 -14.79 4.91 -27.11
N LEU A 12 -14.05 4.17 -27.94
CA LEU A 12 -13.85 4.50 -29.35
C LEU A 12 -14.90 3.82 -30.24
N ILE A 13 -15.44 4.57 -31.18
CA ILE A 13 -16.52 4.17 -32.10
C ILE A 13 -16.00 4.31 -33.53
N GLU A 14 -15.82 3.19 -34.23
CA GLU A 14 -15.46 3.18 -35.66
C GLU A 14 -16.71 3.13 -36.54
N GLU A 15 -16.92 4.14 -37.37
CA GLU A 15 -18.14 4.29 -38.18
C GLU A 15 -18.40 3.12 -39.15
N LYS A 16 -17.37 2.33 -39.50
CA LYS A 16 -17.48 1.21 -40.43
C LYS A 16 -17.95 -0.12 -39.81
N ASN A 17 -17.99 -0.23 -38.47
CA ASN A 17 -18.25 -1.49 -37.78
C ASN A 17 -19.31 -1.41 -36.67
N THR A 18 -19.95 -0.26 -36.49
CA THR A 18 -20.82 -0.03 -35.34
C THR A 18 -22.25 -0.44 -35.61
N LEU A 19 -22.74 -1.37 -34.78
CA LEU A 19 -24.15 -1.58 -34.51
C LEU A 19 -24.85 -0.21 -34.40
N LEU A 20 -26.05 -0.05 -34.96
CA LEU A 20 -26.93 1.14 -34.93
C LEU A 20 -27.17 1.75 -33.51
N LEU A 21 -26.58 1.15 -32.47
CA LEU A 21 -26.71 1.45 -31.05
C LEU A 21 -25.74 2.54 -30.55
N LEU A 22 -24.83 3.05 -31.37
CA LEU A 22 -23.79 4.02 -30.96
C LEU A 22 -23.86 5.38 -31.69
N GLU A 23 -25.02 5.69 -32.26
CA GLU A 23 -25.21 6.91 -33.05
C GLU A 23 -25.35 8.18 -32.20
N SER A 24 -25.77 8.05 -30.93
CA SER A 24 -25.99 9.18 -30.02
C SER A 24 -25.80 8.80 -28.54
N GLU A 25 -25.72 9.79 -27.67
CA GLU A 25 -25.74 9.60 -26.21
C GLU A 25 -26.97 8.79 -25.77
N LYS A 26 -28.14 9.07 -26.35
CA LYS A 26 -29.40 8.35 -26.04
C LYS A 26 -29.31 6.86 -26.33
N THR A 27 -28.62 6.45 -27.38
CA THR A 27 -28.52 5.03 -27.73
C THR A 27 -27.61 4.28 -26.75
N ILE A 28 -26.52 4.92 -26.29
CA ILE A 28 -25.66 4.39 -25.21
C ILE A 28 -26.48 4.21 -23.92
N LEU A 29 -27.19 5.25 -23.49
CA LEU A 29 -28.03 5.19 -22.28
C LEU A 29 -29.11 4.11 -22.40
N SER A 30 -29.74 3.99 -23.58
CA SER A 30 -30.73 2.95 -23.82
C SER A 30 -30.15 1.54 -23.76
N ALA A 31 -28.90 1.35 -24.20
CA ALA A 31 -28.21 0.08 -24.13
C ALA A 31 -27.87 -0.29 -22.67
N LEU A 32 -27.47 0.68 -21.85
CA LEU A 32 -27.27 0.47 -20.41
C LEU A 32 -28.57 0.01 -19.73
N ILE A 33 -29.70 0.69 -19.97
CA ILE A 33 -31.01 0.30 -19.43
C ILE A 33 -31.42 -1.10 -19.90
N ARG A 34 -31.28 -1.41 -21.20
CA ARG A 34 -31.65 -2.71 -21.76
C ARG A 34 -30.78 -3.86 -21.24
N SER A 35 -29.52 -3.58 -20.95
CA SER A 35 -28.58 -4.58 -20.43
C SER A 35 -28.87 -4.93 -18.96
N ASN A 36 -29.56 -4.06 -18.23
CA ASN A 36 -29.85 -4.28 -16.82
C ASN A 36 -31.16 -3.62 -16.38
N ASN A 37 -32.15 -4.44 -16.06
CA ASN A 37 -33.48 -3.96 -15.63
C ASN A 37 -33.44 -3.15 -14.32
N ASP A 38 -32.40 -3.31 -13.49
CA ASP A 38 -32.25 -2.61 -12.22
C ASP A 38 -31.67 -1.20 -12.40
N ILE A 39 -31.12 -0.88 -13.57
CA ILE A 39 -30.56 0.44 -13.87
C ILE A 39 -31.68 1.33 -14.42
N LYS A 40 -31.96 2.42 -13.70
CA LYS A 40 -32.84 3.49 -14.16
C LYS A 40 -32.02 4.75 -14.41
N ILE A 41 -32.20 5.37 -15.56
CA ILE A 41 -31.49 6.60 -15.92
C ILE A 41 -32.51 7.73 -15.94
N GLU A 42 -32.26 8.72 -15.10
CA GLU A 42 -32.95 10.02 -15.05
C GLU A 42 -32.00 11.10 -15.60
N PRO A 43 -32.48 12.34 -15.87
CA PRO A 43 -31.61 13.41 -16.34
C PRO A 43 -30.41 13.61 -15.40
N ASN A 44 -29.20 13.34 -15.90
CA ASN A 44 -27.91 13.41 -15.21
C ASN A 44 -27.75 12.50 -13.97
N THR A 45 -28.66 11.54 -13.77
CA THR A 45 -28.63 10.66 -12.60
C THR A 45 -28.84 9.18 -12.98
N ILE A 46 -27.98 8.29 -12.48
CA ILE A 46 -28.16 6.83 -12.54
C ILE A 46 -28.69 6.36 -11.19
N LYS A 47 -29.86 5.71 -11.21
CA LYS A 47 -30.44 5.02 -10.06
C LYS A 47 -30.23 3.52 -10.18
N TYR A 48 -29.67 2.92 -9.14
CA TYR A 48 -29.39 1.49 -9.08
C TYR A 48 -29.50 0.99 -7.65
N LYS A 49 -30.45 0.10 -7.37
CA LYS A 49 -30.74 -0.37 -5.98
C LYS A 49 -30.95 0.84 -5.04
N ASN A 50 -30.09 1.02 -4.04
CA ASN A 50 -30.13 2.13 -3.08
C ASN A 50 -29.24 3.31 -3.48
N LEU A 51 -28.64 3.26 -4.67
CA LEU A 51 -27.74 4.29 -5.19
C LEU A 51 -28.47 5.30 -6.06
N GLU A 52 -28.07 6.55 -5.88
CA GLU A 52 -28.38 7.66 -6.75
C GLU A 52 -27.06 8.37 -7.08
N LEU A 53 -26.59 8.18 -8.31
CA LEU A 53 -25.27 8.65 -8.76
C LEU A 53 -25.42 9.71 -9.83
N LYS A 54 -24.57 10.73 -9.78
CA LYS A 54 -24.48 11.69 -10.88
C LYS A 54 -23.63 11.09 -11.98
N PHE A 55 -23.99 11.37 -13.23
CA PHE A 55 -23.18 11.00 -14.37
C PHE A 55 -23.15 12.11 -15.40
N ASP A 56 -22.06 12.17 -16.16
CA ASP A 56 -21.93 12.99 -17.36
C ASP A 56 -21.54 12.09 -18.54
N LEU A 57 -22.22 12.28 -19.67
CA LEU A 57 -21.96 11.53 -20.89
C LEU A 57 -21.82 12.53 -22.03
N SER A 58 -20.65 12.57 -22.65
CA SER A 58 -20.40 13.39 -23.82
C SER A 58 -19.93 12.55 -25.01
N MET A 59 -20.35 12.92 -26.21
CA MET A 59 -19.89 12.29 -27.46
C MET A 59 -19.23 13.33 -28.38
N GLN A 60 -18.06 12.99 -28.89
CA GLN A 60 -17.27 13.89 -29.75
C GLN A 60 -16.76 13.15 -30.99
N LYS A 61 -16.49 13.91 -32.05
CA LYS A 61 -15.82 13.39 -33.26
C LYS A 61 -14.31 13.53 -33.09
N VAL A 62 -13.56 12.52 -33.54
CA VAL A 62 -12.11 12.60 -33.61
C VAL A 62 -11.74 13.58 -34.72
N LEU A 63 -10.86 14.54 -34.43
CA LEU A 63 -10.39 15.48 -35.44
C LEU A 63 -9.75 14.73 -36.62
N ASN A 64 -10.16 15.09 -37.83
CA ASN A 64 -9.60 14.60 -39.09
C ASN A 64 -9.69 13.07 -39.30
N LYS A 65 -10.62 12.38 -38.63
CA LYS A 65 -10.88 10.95 -38.83
C LYS A 65 -12.39 10.67 -38.82
N ASP A 66 -12.81 9.65 -39.55
CA ASP A 66 -14.18 9.10 -39.52
C ASP A 66 -14.38 8.20 -38.27
N GLN A 67 -14.14 8.78 -37.10
CA GLN A 67 -14.20 8.12 -35.80
C GLN A 67 -14.91 9.03 -34.80
N LYS A 68 -15.66 8.41 -33.90
CA LYS A 68 -16.27 9.08 -32.75
C LYS A 68 -15.73 8.47 -31.48
N TYR A 69 -15.84 9.21 -30.39
CA TYR A 69 -15.63 8.67 -29.06
C TYR A 69 -16.69 9.22 -28.11
N PHE A 70 -16.93 8.47 -27.05
CA PHE A 70 -17.72 8.94 -25.93
C PHE A 70 -16.89 8.91 -24.65
N GLN A 71 -17.20 9.83 -23.75
CA GLN A 71 -16.67 9.89 -22.39
C GLN A 71 -17.85 9.79 -21.43
N LEU A 72 -17.79 8.81 -20.53
CA LEU A 72 -18.77 8.62 -19.46
C LEU A 72 -18.06 8.77 -18.11
N GLU A 73 -18.44 9.79 -17.35
CA GLU A 73 -18.00 10.01 -15.98
C GLU A 73 -19.14 9.69 -15.00
N ILE A 74 -18.83 8.96 -13.93
CA ILE A 74 -19.79 8.58 -12.90
C ILE A 74 -19.23 8.96 -11.54
N ASP A 75 -19.95 9.84 -10.85
CA ASP A 75 -19.59 10.34 -9.52
C ASP A 75 -20.37 9.60 -8.44
N PHE A 76 -19.63 9.12 -7.45
CA PHE A 76 -20.15 8.49 -6.24
C PHE A 76 -19.79 9.31 -5.02
N GLN A 77 -20.82 9.84 -4.34
CA GLN A 77 -20.67 10.48 -3.05
C GLN A 77 -21.00 9.49 -1.95
N TYR A 78 -20.12 9.39 -0.97
CA TYR A 78 -20.32 8.49 0.15
C TYR A 78 -19.93 9.12 1.48
N THR A 79 -20.47 8.54 2.54
CA THR A 79 -20.09 8.78 3.93
C THR A 79 -19.38 7.56 4.48
N ASP A 80 -18.51 7.75 5.48
CA ASP A 80 -17.51 6.75 5.91
C ASP A 80 -18.10 5.39 6.35
N ASN A 81 -19.40 5.31 6.64
CA ASN A 81 -20.08 4.11 7.16
C ASN A 81 -20.86 3.27 6.14
N ASN A 82 -20.78 3.56 4.84
CA ASN A 82 -21.65 2.91 3.85
C ASN A 82 -20.93 1.88 2.94
N GLU A 83 -20.36 0.82 3.54
CA GLU A 83 -19.72 -0.27 2.79
C GLU A 83 -20.67 -0.97 1.81
N ILE A 84 -21.92 -1.18 2.23
CA ILE A 84 -22.97 -1.77 1.38
C ILE A 84 -23.19 -0.93 0.12
N LEU A 85 -23.21 0.41 0.23
CA LEU A 85 -23.38 1.28 -0.93
C LEU A 85 -22.17 1.21 -1.86
N PHE A 86 -20.96 1.07 -1.31
CA PHE A 86 -19.76 0.91 -2.12
C PHE A 86 -19.75 -0.42 -2.88
N GLU A 87 -20.19 -1.52 -2.26
CA GLU A 87 -20.35 -2.81 -2.96
C GLU A 87 -21.39 -2.72 -4.09
N GLU A 88 -22.53 -2.07 -3.83
CA GLU A 88 -23.54 -1.80 -4.87
C GLU A 88 -22.96 -0.94 -6.01
N TYR A 89 -22.07 0.00 -5.69
CA TYR A 89 -21.42 0.87 -6.66
C TYR A 89 -20.45 0.07 -7.54
N GLN A 90 -19.62 -0.79 -6.95
CA GLN A 90 -18.74 -1.68 -7.70
C GLN A 90 -19.51 -2.64 -8.63
N ASP A 91 -20.63 -3.18 -8.16
CA ASP A 91 -21.51 -4.03 -8.96
C ASP A 91 -22.11 -3.26 -10.15
N LEU A 92 -22.56 -2.02 -9.93
CA LEU A 92 -23.01 -1.14 -11.01
C LEU A 92 -21.90 -0.86 -12.03
N LEU A 93 -20.72 -0.45 -11.57
CA LEU A 93 -19.57 -0.16 -12.45
C LEU A 93 -19.21 -1.39 -13.29
N LYS A 94 -19.21 -2.58 -12.71
CA LYS A 94 -18.97 -3.84 -13.42
C LYS A 94 -20.01 -4.07 -14.52
N LYS A 95 -21.28 -3.85 -14.24
CA LYS A 95 -22.38 -3.95 -15.22
C LYS A 95 -22.21 -2.96 -16.35
N ILE A 96 -21.98 -1.68 -16.03
CA ILE A 96 -21.74 -0.61 -17.01
C ILE A 96 -20.53 -0.94 -17.89
N ARG A 97 -19.39 -1.28 -17.29
CA ARG A 97 -18.16 -1.63 -18.00
C ARG A 97 -18.37 -2.81 -18.96
N THR A 98 -19.10 -3.84 -18.53
CA THR A 98 -19.37 -5.02 -19.38
C THR A 98 -20.22 -4.63 -20.60
N THR A 99 -21.25 -3.83 -20.39
CA THR A 99 -22.11 -3.33 -21.48
C THR A 99 -21.32 -2.43 -22.43
N LEU A 100 -20.56 -1.47 -21.91
CA LEU A 100 -19.75 -0.56 -22.73
C LEU A 100 -18.67 -1.30 -23.52
N HIS A 101 -17.99 -2.27 -22.91
CA HIS A 101 -16.99 -3.09 -23.59
C HIS A 101 -17.60 -3.90 -24.75
N THR A 102 -18.83 -4.39 -24.56
CA THR A 102 -19.56 -5.10 -25.63
C THR A 102 -19.95 -4.14 -26.76
N LEU A 103 -20.41 -2.94 -26.42
CA LEU A 103 -20.79 -1.92 -27.39
C LEU A 103 -19.59 -1.43 -28.22
N THR A 104 -18.43 -1.21 -27.60
CA THR A 104 -17.21 -0.73 -28.26
C THR A 104 -16.38 -1.85 -28.90
N ASN A 105 -16.87 -3.09 -28.88
CA ASN A 105 -16.14 -4.27 -29.34
C ASN A 105 -14.73 -4.36 -28.73
N GLY A 106 -14.64 -4.11 -27.42
CA GLY A 106 -13.40 -4.15 -26.64
C GLY A 106 -12.54 -2.89 -26.67
N LYS A 107 -12.94 -1.84 -27.41
CA LYS A 107 -12.22 -0.55 -27.47
C LYS A 107 -12.68 0.41 -26.37
N LEU A 108 -12.65 -0.05 -25.12
CA LEU A 108 -13.02 0.72 -23.93
C LEU A 108 -11.77 0.92 -23.06
N GLU A 109 -11.41 2.17 -22.82
CA GLU A 109 -10.34 2.58 -21.91
C GLU A 109 -10.93 3.14 -20.62
N ILE A 110 -10.22 2.92 -19.50
CA ILE A 110 -10.56 3.50 -18.19
C ILE A 110 -9.54 4.60 -17.93
N ILE A 111 -10.00 5.85 -17.93
CA ILE A 111 -9.13 7.03 -17.76
C ILE A 111 -8.89 7.31 -16.28
N LYS A 112 -9.94 7.14 -15.47
CA LYS A 112 -9.90 7.36 -14.03
C LYS A 112 -10.66 6.26 -13.31
N ASP A 113 -10.07 5.73 -12.24
CA ASP A 113 -10.70 4.72 -11.38
C ASP A 113 -10.34 4.98 -9.90
N ASP A 114 -11.23 5.67 -9.19
CA ASP A 114 -11.05 5.99 -7.77
C ASP A 114 -11.44 4.81 -6.84
N ASN A 115 -11.73 3.61 -7.34
CA ASN A 115 -12.07 2.48 -6.46
C ASN A 115 -10.93 2.13 -5.49
N ALA A 116 -9.67 2.24 -5.94
CA ALA A 116 -8.50 2.03 -5.10
C ALA A 116 -8.36 3.12 -4.03
N LEU A 117 -8.83 4.34 -4.32
CA LEU A 117 -8.79 5.47 -3.38
C LEU A 117 -9.69 5.19 -2.16
N PHE A 118 -10.85 4.56 -2.34
CA PHE A 118 -11.74 4.18 -1.23
C PHE A 118 -11.03 3.33 -0.18
N TYR A 119 -10.36 2.26 -0.62
CA TYR A 119 -9.64 1.37 0.29
C TYR A 119 -8.38 2.03 0.85
N SER A 120 -7.71 2.86 0.04
CA SER A 120 -6.54 3.62 0.47
C SER A 120 -6.88 4.55 1.63
N LEU A 121 -7.97 5.32 1.53
CA LEU A 121 -8.43 6.23 2.58
C LEU A 121 -8.75 5.51 3.90
N LYS A 122 -9.21 4.26 3.83
CA LYS A 122 -9.46 3.43 5.03
C LYS A 122 -8.20 2.77 5.59
N SER A 123 -7.31 2.31 4.71
CA SER A 123 -6.18 1.46 5.09
C SER A 123 -4.97 2.26 5.54
N TYR A 124 -4.67 3.39 4.88
CA TYR A 124 -3.50 4.22 5.22
C TYR A 124 -3.50 4.72 6.67
N PRO A 125 -4.63 5.18 7.26
CA PRO A 125 -4.65 5.55 8.67
C PRO A 125 -4.27 4.39 9.59
N LEU A 126 -4.77 3.18 9.31
CA LEU A 126 -4.46 1.98 10.10
C LEU A 126 -2.98 1.60 9.97
N ILE A 127 -2.44 1.63 8.75
CA ILE A 127 -1.01 1.38 8.50
C ILE A 127 -0.17 2.40 9.26
N TYR A 128 -0.51 3.69 9.17
CA TYR A 128 0.19 4.77 9.85
C TYR A 128 0.17 4.62 11.38
N GLU A 129 -0.97 4.21 11.97
CA GLU A 129 -1.05 3.89 13.40
C GLU A 129 -0.13 2.74 13.78
N ILE A 130 -0.12 1.66 12.99
CA ILE A 130 0.77 0.52 13.22
C ILE A 130 2.23 0.96 13.13
N GLU A 131 2.62 1.70 12.10
CA GLU A 131 3.99 2.23 11.95
C GLU A 131 4.41 3.06 13.16
N ASN A 132 3.53 3.92 13.66
CA ASN A 132 3.81 4.74 14.84
C ASN A 132 3.95 3.92 16.11
N LEU A 133 3.11 2.91 16.31
CA LEU A 133 3.23 1.98 17.43
C LEU A 133 4.57 1.23 17.38
N MET A 134 4.96 0.75 16.20
CA MET A 134 6.23 0.04 16.00
C MET A 134 7.43 0.97 16.21
N ARG A 135 7.38 2.19 15.67
CA ARG A 135 8.42 3.21 15.88
C ARG A 135 8.56 3.56 17.36
N SER A 136 7.43 3.69 18.08
CA SER A 136 7.42 3.92 19.52
C SER A 136 8.04 2.75 20.29
N LEU A 137 7.71 1.51 19.91
CA LEU A 137 8.28 0.30 20.51
C LEU A 137 9.80 0.27 20.34
N VAL A 138 10.28 0.42 19.11
CA VAL A 138 11.72 0.40 18.77
C VAL A 138 12.44 1.53 19.50
N TYR A 139 11.88 2.74 19.49
CA TYR A 139 12.47 3.88 20.20
C TYR A 139 12.61 3.63 21.71
N LYS A 140 11.53 3.18 22.36
CA LYS A 140 11.54 2.86 23.80
C LYS A 140 12.50 1.72 24.12
N PHE A 141 12.57 0.72 23.25
CA PHE A 141 13.49 -0.40 23.38
C PHE A 141 14.96 0.07 23.31
N LEU A 142 15.29 0.90 22.32
CA LEU A 142 16.64 1.44 22.16
C LEU A 142 17.03 2.33 23.33
N LEU A 143 16.14 3.25 23.71
CA LEU A 143 16.37 4.15 24.84
C LEU A 143 16.57 3.39 26.16
N LYS A 144 15.79 2.33 26.41
CA LYS A 144 15.89 1.53 27.64
C LYS A 144 17.20 0.75 27.73
N ASN A 145 17.69 0.21 26.61
CA ASN A 145 18.86 -0.68 26.62
C ASN A 145 20.19 0.03 26.33
N PHE A 146 20.15 1.14 25.57
CA PHE A 146 21.34 1.82 25.05
C PHE A 146 21.39 3.33 25.40
N GLY A 147 20.38 3.87 26.10
CA GLY A 147 20.36 5.29 26.47
C GLY A 147 20.14 6.22 25.27
N ILE A 148 20.69 7.44 25.29
CA ILE A 148 20.46 8.45 24.24
C ILE A 148 21.47 8.31 23.08
N GLY A 149 22.63 7.70 23.32
CA GLY A 149 23.76 7.58 22.38
C GLY A 149 23.67 6.45 21.36
N TRP A 150 22.56 5.71 21.30
CA TRP A 150 22.44 4.50 20.47
C TRP A 150 22.64 4.72 18.96
N ILE A 151 22.45 5.97 18.49
CA ILE A 151 22.71 6.37 17.10
C ILE A 151 24.21 6.37 16.81
N GLU A 152 24.99 6.95 17.71
CA GLU A 152 26.45 7.05 17.62
C GLU A 152 27.11 5.68 17.78
N GLU A 153 26.53 4.82 18.60
CA GLU A 153 26.97 3.44 18.85
C GLU A 153 26.75 2.49 17.65
N LYS A 154 26.13 2.98 16.54
CA LYS A 154 25.84 2.19 15.33
C LYS A 154 25.16 0.85 15.67
N VAL A 155 24.15 0.92 16.53
CA VAL A 155 23.34 -0.23 16.95
C VAL A 155 22.65 -0.86 15.72
N PHE A 156 22.25 -0.03 14.76
CA PHE A 156 21.70 -0.48 13.49
C PHE A 156 22.79 -0.89 12.50
N LYS A 157 22.72 -2.15 12.04
CA LYS A 157 23.69 -2.77 11.13
C LYS A 157 23.16 -3.00 9.71
N VAL A 158 21.86 -2.82 9.49
CA VAL A 158 21.26 -2.83 8.14
C VAL A 158 21.72 -1.57 7.38
N ASP A 159 21.66 -1.54 6.05
CA ASP A 159 22.19 -0.42 5.24
C ASP A 159 21.40 0.88 5.50
N THR A 160 21.82 1.61 6.53
CA THR A 160 21.21 2.83 7.03
C THR A 160 21.76 4.07 6.33
N LYS A 161 22.56 3.92 5.27
CA LYS A 161 23.16 5.05 4.52
C LYS A 161 22.11 6.08 4.11
N VAL A 162 20.91 5.65 3.73
CA VAL A 162 19.83 6.57 3.34
C VAL A 162 19.31 7.38 4.53
N ALA A 163 19.13 6.75 5.70
CA ALA A 163 18.71 7.45 6.90
C ALA A 163 19.81 8.37 7.44
N ILE A 164 21.06 7.88 7.49
CA ILE A 164 22.25 8.61 7.93
C ILE A 164 22.51 9.84 7.04
N ASN A 165 22.38 9.71 5.72
CA ASN A 165 22.58 10.82 4.78
C ASN A 165 21.46 11.88 4.85
N ARG A 166 20.28 11.53 5.38
CA ARG A 166 19.13 12.44 5.54
C ARG A 166 19.10 13.13 6.90
N THR A 167 19.86 12.62 7.86
CA THR A 167 20.05 13.22 9.18
C THR A 167 21.28 14.12 9.20
N SER A 168 21.14 15.37 9.63
CA SER A 168 22.29 16.25 9.92
C SER A 168 22.87 15.90 11.30
N ASP A 169 24.10 16.35 11.59
CA ASP A 169 24.79 16.10 12.88
C ASP A 169 23.99 16.54 14.13
N ASN A 170 22.91 17.32 13.97
CA ASN A 170 22.02 17.80 15.04
C ASN A 170 20.61 17.17 15.02
N SER A 171 20.34 16.17 14.16
CA SER A 171 19.01 15.58 14.08
C SER A 171 18.63 14.84 15.36
N SER A 172 17.39 14.98 15.80
CA SER A 172 16.92 14.26 16.99
C SER A 172 16.86 12.75 16.76
N SER A 173 16.98 11.96 17.83
CA SER A 173 16.87 10.50 17.72
C SER A 173 15.52 10.01 17.17
N LYS A 174 14.51 10.88 17.27
CA LYS A 174 13.19 10.69 16.69
C LYS A 174 13.20 10.88 15.17
N GLU A 175 13.77 11.99 14.68
CA GLU A 175 13.94 12.25 13.24
C GLU A 175 14.75 11.16 12.55
N PHE A 176 15.76 10.64 13.23
CA PHE A 176 16.54 9.52 12.72
C PHE A 176 15.65 8.30 12.45
N LEU A 177 14.78 7.91 13.40
CA LEU A 177 13.85 6.81 13.17
C LEU A 177 12.82 7.16 12.10
N GLU A 178 12.26 8.36 12.06
CA GLU A 178 11.27 8.76 11.03
C GLU A 178 11.78 8.59 9.59
N ASN A 179 13.10 8.66 9.38
CA ASN A 179 13.73 8.48 8.07
C ASN A 179 13.96 7.02 7.67
N PHE A 180 13.61 6.04 8.50
CA PHE A 180 13.71 4.62 8.18
C PHE A 180 12.47 4.13 7.44
N ASP A 181 12.71 3.25 6.47
CA ASP A 181 11.65 2.45 5.88
C ASP A 181 11.10 1.46 6.93
N PHE A 182 9.80 1.19 6.87
CA PHE A 182 9.08 0.34 7.82
C PHE A 182 9.72 -1.05 7.97
N ILE A 183 10.16 -1.65 6.86
CA ILE A 183 10.82 -2.96 6.86
C ILE A 183 12.20 -2.92 7.53
N SER A 184 12.88 -1.77 7.48
CA SER A 184 14.22 -1.61 8.05
C SER A 184 14.22 -1.72 9.57
N TYR A 185 13.13 -1.35 10.24
CA TYR A 185 13.00 -1.56 11.69
C TYR A 185 12.98 -3.06 12.04
N ALA A 186 12.21 -3.85 11.28
CA ALA A 186 12.10 -5.28 11.48
C ALA A 186 13.47 -5.96 11.27
N ASP A 187 14.16 -5.60 10.19
CA ASP A 187 15.48 -6.16 9.90
C ASP A 187 16.47 -5.83 11.01
N ASN A 188 16.48 -4.60 11.52
CA ASN A 188 17.39 -4.25 12.60
C ASN A 188 17.08 -4.97 13.91
N LEU A 189 15.80 -5.25 14.19
CA LEU A 189 15.39 -5.92 15.42
C LEU A 189 15.66 -7.44 15.38
N PHE A 190 15.44 -8.07 14.21
CA PHE A 190 15.45 -9.53 14.07
C PHE A 190 16.64 -10.11 13.30
N LYS A 191 17.39 -9.32 12.52
CA LYS A 191 18.55 -9.84 11.79
C LYS A 191 19.71 -10.07 12.77
N PRO A 192 20.27 -11.29 12.82
CA PRO A 192 21.37 -11.58 13.71
C PRO A 192 22.66 -10.94 13.19
N TYR A 193 23.38 -10.25 14.07
CA TYR A 193 24.69 -9.67 13.77
C TYR A 193 25.67 -9.96 14.92
N ALA A 194 26.96 -9.98 14.59
CA ALA A 194 28.03 -10.12 15.57
C ALA A 194 28.32 -8.75 16.21
N ASP A 195 28.70 -8.74 17.49
CA ASP A 195 29.04 -7.50 18.19
C ASP A 195 30.31 -6.84 17.67
N ASN A 196 31.26 -7.67 17.28
CA ASN A 196 32.59 -7.25 16.88
C ASN A 196 32.82 -7.46 15.38
N ASP A 197 33.71 -6.65 14.83
CA ASP A 197 34.15 -6.74 13.44
C ASP A 197 34.86 -8.08 13.17
N ASP A 198 34.66 -8.63 11.97
CA ASP A 198 35.29 -9.89 11.52
C ASP A 198 36.83 -9.78 11.56
N ASN A 199 37.37 -8.57 11.45
CA ASN A 199 38.81 -8.32 11.59
C ASN A 199 39.31 -8.50 13.04
N LEU A 200 38.49 -8.15 14.03
CA LEU A 200 38.81 -8.36 15.44
C LEU A 200 38.76 -9.85 15.78
N PHE A 201 37.81 -10.58 15.18
CA PHE A 201 37.73 -12.03 15.32
C PHE A 201 39.02 -12.71 14.89
N GLN A 202 39.54 -12.38 13.70
CA GLN A 202 40.77 -12.99 13.19
C GLN A 202 41.98 -12.70 14.10
N ARG A 203 42.04 -11.49 14.67
CA ARG A 203 43.12 -11.10 15.58
C ARG A 203 43.04 -11.85 16.92
N GLU A 204 41.85 -11.97 17.50
CA GLU A 204 41.65 -12.66 18.77
C GLU A 204 41.80 -14.18 18.62
N LEU A 205 41.33 -14.76 17.50
CA LEU A 205 41.54 -16.15 17.16
C LEU A 205 43.04 -16.48 17.04
N SER A 206 43.82 -15.61 16.40
CA SER A 206 45.28 -15.76 16.26
C SER A 206 46.04 -15.65 17.59
N THR A 207 45.41 -15.07 18.61
CA THR A 207 46.02 -14.83 19.92
C THR A 207 45.55 -15.84 20.98
N SER A 208 44.42 -16.51 20.74
CA SER A 208 43.86 -17.53 21.63
C SER A 208 44.79 -18.74 21.73
N LYS A 209 45.00 -19.23 22.97
CA LYS A 209 45.89 -20.38 23.22
C LYS A 209 45.17 -21.54 23.90
N ASP A 210 44.08 -21.26 24.60
CA ASP A 210 43.34 -22.25 25.39
C ASP A 210 41.87 -22.39 24.96
N LEU A 211 41.26 -23.52 25.35
CA LEU A 211 39.86 -23.87 25.03
C LEU A 211 38.85 -22.87 25.63
N ASN A 212 39.17 -22.26 26.78
CA ASN A 212 38.35 -21.22 27.40
C ASN A 212 38.37 -19.90 26.59
N ASP A 213 39.48 -19.58 25.94
CA ASP A 213 39.58 -18.42 25.04
C ASP A 213 38.69 -18.64 23.81
N LEU A 214 38.63 -19.88 23.31
CA LEU A 214 37.76 -20.25 22.20
C LEU A 214 36.26 -20.21 22.56
N GLU A 215 35.88 -20.57 23.79
CA GLU A 215 34.49 -20.44 24.24
C GLU A 215 34.06 -18.98 24.43
N SER A 216 34.94 -18.13 24.96
CA SER A 216 34.67 -16.70 25.07
C SER A 216 34.59 -16.02 23.69
N LEU A 217 35.46 -16.41 22.76
CA LEU A 217 35.35 -16.05 21.33
C LEU A 217 34.02 -16.51 20.74
N LYS A 218 33.63 -17.77 20.95
CA LYS A 218 32.34 -18.27 20.44
C LYS A 218 31.17 -17.44 20.97
N ASN A 219 31.18 -17.03 22.23
CA ASN A 219 30.11 -16.23 22.82
C ASN A 219 30.07 -14.78 22.31
N ASN A 220 31.23 -14.15 22.11
CA ASN A 220 31.32 -12.74 21.67
C ASN A 220 31.07 -12.54 20.17
N TYR A 221 31.25 -13.59 19.37
CA TYR A 221 31.09 -13.53 17.91
C TYR A 221 29.87 -14.32 17.40
N PHE A 222 29.09 -14.94 18.31
CA PHE A 222 27.83 -15.56 17.92
C PHE A 222 26.84 -14.49 17.46
N LYS A 223 26.34 -14.63 16.24
CA LYS A 223 25.38 -13.67 15.68
C LYS A 223 24.04 -13.82 16.41
N ARG A 224 23.64 -12.77 17.11
CA ARG A 224 22.33 -12.68 17.79
C ARG A 224 21.63 -11.41 17.36
N SER A 225 20.30 -11.46 17.22
CA SER A 225 19.52 -10.25 16.93
C SER A 225 19.30 -9.41 18.19
N LEU A 226 18.90 -8.14 18.04
CA LEU A 226 18.54 -7.29 19.18
C LEU A 226 17.42 -7.91 20.02
N TRP A 227 16.45 -8.55 19.36
CA TRP A 227 15.39 -9.30 20.04
C TRP A 227 15.97 -10.40 20.93
N GLU A 228 16.89 -11.21 20.40
CA GLU A 228 17.50 -12.30 21.14
C GLU A 228 18.40 -11.85 22.29
N ARG A 229 18.94 -10.65 22.22
CA ARG A 229 19.87 -10.12 23.22
C ARG A 229 19.16 -9.51 24.42
N PHE A 230 18.01 -8.88 24.20
CA PHE A 230 17.37 -8.04 25.22
C PHE A 230 15.94 -8.44 25.57
N ILE A 231 15.29 -9.31 24.78
CA ILE A 231 13.90 -9.75 25.00
C ILE A 231 13.85 -11.24 25.41
N LYS A 232 14.96 -11.96 25.28
CA LYS A 232 15.06 -13.41 25.46
C LYS A 232 15.32 -13.81 26.92
N SER A 233 14.44 -13.44 27.83
CA SER A 233 14.41 -14.05 29.17
C SER A 233 13.61 -15.35 29.22
N ASP A 234 12.65 -15.58 28.31
CA ASP A 234 11.69 -16.69 28.38
C ASP A 234 11.55 -17.44 27.04
N GLU A 235 11.41 -18.78 27.10
CA GLU A 235 11.28 -19.67 25.93
C GLU A 235 10.07 -19.32 25.05
N ASP A 236 9.01 -18.75 25.63
CA ASP A 236 7.80 -18.28 24.92
C ASP A 236 8.07 -17.11 23.95
N ASN A 237 9.19 -16.39 24.10
CA ASN A 237 9.49 -15.19 23.32
C ASN A 237 10.09 -15.46 21.93
N GLN A 238 10.53 -16.68 21.63
CA GLN A 238 11.02 -17.03 20.28
C GLN A 238 9.88 -17.21 19.26
N ASP A 239 8.81 -17.90 19.64
CA ASP A 239 7.63 -18.06 18.79
C ASP A 239 6.95 -16.71 18.52
N LEU A 240 6.92 -15.83 19.52
CA LEU A 240 6.46 -14.44 19.34
C LEU A 240 7.32 -13.67 18.34
N ALA A 241 8.64 -13.81 18.38
CA ALA A 241 9.56 -13.14 17.45
C ALA A 241 9.28 -13.53 16.00
N GLU A 242 9.09 -14.83 15.74
CA GLU A 242 8.80 -15.35 14.40
C GLU A 242 7.43 -14.89 13.90
N LYS A 243 6.41 -14.93 14.76
CA LYS A 243 5.06 -14.42 14.44
C LYS A 243 5.09 -12.94 14.10
N VAL A 244 5.74 -12.12 14.93
CA VAL A 244 5.87 -10.67 14.71
C VAL A 244 6.62 -10.42 13.41
N LYS A 245 7.76 -11.08 13.20
CA LYS A 245 8.55 -10.93 11.96
C LYS A 245 7.72 -11.29 10.72
N LYS A 246 6.98 -12.39 10.75
CA LYS A 246 6.11 -12.83 9.64
C LYS A 246 5.01 -11.80 9.36
N ASN A 247 4.29 -11.37 10.39
CA ASN A 247 3.23 -10.37 10.25
C ASN A 247 3.78 -9.04 9.72
N TRP A 248 4.97 -8.63 10.16
CA TRP A 248 5.63 -7.41 9.70
C TRP A 248 5.99 -7.46 8.21
N HIS A 249 6.52 -8.60 7.74
CA HIS A 249 6.81 -8.78 6.32
C HIS A 249 5.54 -8.83 5.47
N GLN A 250 4.46 -9.44 6.00
CA GLN A 250 3.17 -9.45 5.32
C GLN A 250 2.64 -8.03 5.16
N LEU A 251 2.67 -7.20 6.22
CA LEU A 251 2.21 -5.81 6.16
C LEU A 251 2.95 -4.95 5.13
N TYR A 252 4.20 -5.27 4.79
CA TYR A 252 4.98 -4.55 3.78
C TYR A 252 4.74 -5.02 2.34
N GLN A 253 4.28 -6.26 2.16
CA GLN A 253 4.03 -6.85 0.84
C GLN A 253 2.70 -6.44 0.21
N TYR A 254 1.80 -5.84 0.99
CA TYR A 254 0.49 -5.34 0.57
C TYR A 254 0.49 -3.83 0.43
#